data_AF-I0V467-F1
#
_entry.id   AF-I0V467-F1
#
_cell.length_a   1.000
_cell.length_b   1.000
_cell.length_c   1.000
_cell.angle_alpha   90.00
_cell.angle_beta   90.00
_cell.angle_gamma   90.00
#
_symmetry.space_group_name_H-M   'P 1'
#
loop_
_entity.id
_entity.type
_entity.pdbx_description
1 polymer ?
#
loop_
_entity_poly.entity_id
_entity_poly.type
_entity_poly.pdbx_seq_one_letter_code
_entity_poly.pdbx_strand_id
1 'polypeptide(L)'
;MSHVTSYVERARASLREQLLDAAAGILTHSGYAGLRMADVASAVGVSRQTVYNEFGNKSALVQAVALHTFAEFTDGIRRCLDDADGVLAGVHAATRHTIEHAGRNPLVAAITGAQPAEDLLPLLTTRGQPVLGAATDLAESYLREQLPDLADPRFVAETMVRLALSHLVLPTGSATEAADRVCAVVGALIESPIKSPTKPVAEEAT
;
A
#
# COMPACT_ATOMS: atom_id res chain seq x y z
N MET A 1 21.26 23.00 -5.96
CA MET A 1 21.50 22.89 -7.41
C MET A 1 20.52 21.89 -7.96
N SER A 2 19.57 22.38 -8.78
CA SER A 2 18.38 21.65 -9.23
C SER A 2 18.75 20.64 -10.31
N HIS A 3 18.45 19.35 -10.08
CA HIS A 3 18.54 18.33 -11.13
C HIS A 3 17.41 18.56 -12.13
N VAL A 4 17.74 19.07 -13.32
CA VAL A 4 16.83 19.05 -14.47
C VAL A 4 16.74 17.60 -14.94
N THR A 5 15.66 16.91 -14.57
CA THR A 5 15.35 15.57 -15.10
C THR A 5 15.41 15.61 -16.63
N SER A 6 16.08 14.65 -17.25
CA SER A 6 16.24 14.61 -18.71
C SER A 6 14.91 14.37 -19.42
N TYR A 7 14.78 14.80 -20.68
CA TYR A 7 13.58 14.54 -21.49
C TYR A 7 13.28 13.03 -21.61
N VAL A 8 14.33 12.21 -21.71
CA VAL A 8 14.22 10.75 -21.80
C VAL A 8 13.66 10.15 -20.51
N GLU A 9 14.08 10.64 -19.34
CA GLU A 9 13.54 10.20 -18.05
C GLU A 9 12.07 10.59 -17.89
N ARG A 10 11.68 11.80 -18.30
CA ARG A 10 10.26 12.22 -18.29
C ARG A 10 9.41 11.40 -19.25
N ALA A 11 9.88 11.16 -20.47
CA ALA A 11 9.19 10.33 -21.45
C ALA A 11 9.05 8.88 -20.97
N ARG A 12 10.08 8.35 -20.30
CA ARG A 12 10.05 7.02 -19.70
C ARG A 12 9.09 6.94 -18.51
N ALA A 13 9.09 7.93 -17.62
CA ALA A 13 8.15 8.00 -16.50
C ALA A 13 6.70 8.05 -17.01
N SER A 14 6.43 8.91 -18.00
CA SER A 14 5.11 8.99 -18.62
C SER A 14 4.68 7.69 -19.32
N LEU A 15 5.60 6.98 -19.97
CA LEU A 15 5.29 5.66 -20.55
C LEU A 15 5.00 4.63 -19.46
N ARG A 16 5.78 4.62 -18.39
CA ARG A 16 5.60 3.70 -17.27
C ARG A 16 4.23 3.90 -16.62
N GLU A 17 3.81 5.14 -16.37
CA GLU A 17 2.48 5.49 -15.85
C GLU A 17 1.37 5.00 -16.78
N GLN A 18 1.45 5.29 -18.08
CA GLN A 18 0.46 4.80 -19.06
C GLN A 18 0.33 3.27 -19.07
N LEU A 19 1.44 2.54 -18.93
CA LEU A 19 1.43 1.08 -18.85
C LEU A 19 0.78 0.58 -17.54
N LEU A 20 1.00 1.28 -16.43
CA LEU A 20 0.40 0.96 -15.14
C LEU A 20 -1.11 1.20 -15.15
N ASP A 21 -1.56 2.33 -15.71
CA ASP A 21 -2.98 2.67 -15.82
C ASP A 21 -3.72 1.68 -16.73
N ALA A 22 -3.13 1.32 -17.87
CA ALA A 22 -3.68 0.30 -18.77
C ALA A 22 -3.79 -1.06 -18.08
N ALA A 23 -2.75 -1.47 -17.35
CA ALA A 23 -2.76 -2.72 -16.59
C ALA A 23 -3.77 -2.71 -15.44
N ALA A 24 -3.91 -1.60 -14.72
CA ALA A 24 -4.92 -1.41 -13.68
C ALA A 24 -6.33 -1.58 -14.25
N GLY A 25 -6.62 -0.94 -15.39
CA GLY A 25 -7.89 -1.09 -16.09
C GLY A 25 -8.20 -2.54 -16.42
N ILE A 26 -7.25 -3.29 -17.00
CA ILE A 26 -7.44 -4.70 -17.32
C ILE A 26 -7.65 -5.55 -16.06
N LEU A 27 -6.87 -5.31 -14.99
CA LEU A 27 -6.99 -6.04 -13.73
C LEU A 27 -8.38 -5.86 -13.10
N THR A 28 -8.89 -4.62 -13.08
CA THR A 28 -10.23 -4.32 -12.55
C THR A 28 -11.34 -5.02 -13.34
N HIS A 29 -11.22 -5.12 -14.66
CA HIS A 29 -12.28 -5.69 -15.51
C HIS A 29 -12.18 -7.21 -15.71
N SER A 30 -10.96 -7.78 -15.69
CA SER A 30 -10.70 -9.15 -16.13
C SER A 30 -9.85 -9.97 -15.15
N GLY A 31 -9.53 -9.43 -13.99
CA GLY A 31 -8.79 -10.11 -12.93
C GLY A 31 -7.34 -10.42 -13.29
N TYR A 32 -6.67 -11.18 -12.42
CA TYR A 32 -5.26 -11.53 -12.64
C TYR A 32 -5.11 -12.40 -13.89
N ALA A 33 -5.95 -13.41 -14.09
CA ALA A 33 -5.89 -14.36 -15.20
C ALA A 33 -6.06 -13.66 -16.55
N GLY A 34 -6.95 -12.67 -16.63
CA GLY A 34 -7.20 -11.86 -17.82
C GLY A 34 -6.05 -10.92 -18.20
N LEU A 35 -5.18 -10.53 -17.26
CA LEU A 35 -4.06 -9.65 -17.55
C LEU A 35 -3.00 -10.34 -18.42
N ARG A 36 -2.84 -9.92 -19.68
CA ARG A 36 -1.75 -10.37 -20.56
C ARG A 36 -0.81 -9.21 -20.91
N MET A 37 0.49 -9.48 -20.90
CA MET A 37 1.53 -8.48 -21.25
C MET A 37 1.32 -7.87 -22.64
N ALA A 38 0.77 -8.65 -23.59
CA ALA A 38 0.49 -8.18 -24.94
C ALA A 38 -0.68 -7.20 -24.99
N ASP A 39 -1.70 -7.39 -24.15
CA ASP A 39 -2.90 -6.56 -24.12
C ASP A 39 -2.57 -5.19 -23.53
N VAL A 40 -1.74 -5.17 -22.46
CA VAL A 40 -1.18 -3.94 -21.89
C VAL A 40 -0.35 -3.17 -22.92
N ALA A 41 0.53 -3.87 -23.65
CA ALA A 41 1.36 -3.26 -24.69
C ALA A 41 0.50 -2.63 -25.80
N SER A 42 -0.54 -3.36 -26.24
CA SER A 42 -1.45 -2.93 -27.30
C SER A 42 -2.26 -1.71 -26.88
N ALA A 43 -2.70 -1.64 -25.62
CA ALA A 43 -3.45 -0.51 -25.08
C ALA A 43 -2.65 0.79 -25.09
N VAL A 44 -1.32 0.73 -24.94
CA VAL A 44 -0.42 1.90 -24.91
C VAL A 44 0.29 2.13 -26.25
N GLY A 45 0.14 1.22 -27.22
CA GLY A 45 0.77 1.33 -28.53
C GLY A 45 2.28 1.03 -28.54
N VAL A 46 2.76 0.17 -27.64
CA VAL A 46 4.16 -0.27 -27.58
C VAL A 46 4.31 -1.76 -27.86
N SER A 47 5.55 -2.21 -28.05
CA SER A 47 5.83 -3.64 -28.23
C SER A 47 5.65 -4.41 -26.93
N ARG A 48 5.27 -5.69 -27.02
CA ARG A 48 5.24 -6.60 -25.86
C ARG A 48 6.60 -6.68 -25.15
N GLN A 49 7.70 -6.62 -25.90
CA GLN A 49 9.06 -6.64 -25.35
C GLN A 49 9.32 -5.41 -24.48
N THR A 50 8.77 -4.24 -24.83
CA THR A 50 8.88 -3.01 -24.03
C THR A 50 8.30 -3.21 -22.64
N VAL A 51 7.13 -3.85 -22.53
CA VAL A 51 6.48 -4.12 -21.23
C VAL A 51 7.30 -5.12 -20.40
N TYR A 52 7.86 -6.15 -21.03
CA TYR A 52 8.78 -7.07 -20.35
C TYR A 52 10.07 -6.39 -19.90
N ASN A 53 10.64 -5.50 -20.70
CA ASN A 53 11.85 -4.77 -20.31
C ASN A 53 11.58 -3.83 -19.12
N GLU A 54 10.39 -3.25 -19.03
CA GLU A 54 10.04 -2.29 -17.99
C GLU A 54 9.62 -2.95 -16.67
N PHE A 55 8.95 -4.11 -16.71
CA PHE A 55 8.39 -4.76 -15.50
C PHE A 55 8.91 -6.18 -15.24
N GLY A 56 9.65 -6.78 -16.17
CA GLY A 56 10.20 -8.13 -16.04
C GLY A 56 9.18 -9.24 -16.25
N ASN A 57 8.14 -9.32 -15.43
CA ASN A 57 7.12 -10.37 -15.54
C ASN A 57 5.73 -9.88 -15.09
N LYS A 58 4.70 -10.70 -15.33
CA LYS A 58 3.31 -10.39 -14.99
C LYS A 58 3.11 -10.11 -13.49
N SER A 59 3.74 -10.88 -12.60
CA SER A 59 3.62 -10.68 -11.15
C SER A 59 4.22 -9.33 -10.73
N ALA A 60 5.39 -8.99 -11.27
CA ALA A 60 6.05 -7.72 -11.00
C ALA A 60 5.28 -6.51 -11.57
N LEU A 61 4.65 -6.66 -12.75
CA LEU A 61 3.71 -5.64 -13.26
C LEU A 61 2.54 -5.43 -12.30
N VAL A 62 1.93 -6.50 -11.79
CA VAL A 62 0.79 -6.38 -10.88
C VAL A 62 1.21 -5.74 -9.53
N GLN A 63 2.40 -6.08 -9.00
CA GLN A 63 2.94 -5.41 -7.82
C GLN A 63 3.19 -3.91 -8.08
N ALA A 64 3.73 -3.57 -9.26
CA ALA A 64 3.95 -2.19 -9.64
C ALA A 64 2.64 -1.41 -9.77
N VAL A 65 1.59 -2.03 -10.31
CA VAL A 65 0.23 -1.46 -10.35
C VAL A 65 -0.28 -1.22 -8.92
N ALA A 66 -0.18 -2.21 -8.03
CA ALA A 66 -0.64 -2.07 -6.65
C ALA A 66 0.09 -0.93 -5.91
N LEU A 67 1.40 -0.77 -6.12
CA LEU A 67 2.18 0.33 -5.56
C LEU A 67 1.80 1.70 -6.16
N HIS A 68 1.59 1.78 -7.47
CA HIS A 68 1.12 3.00 -8.15
C HIS A 68 -0.22 3.45 -7.61
N THR A 69 -1.15 2.51 -7.52
CA THR A 69 -2.48 2.69 -6.94
C THR A 69 -2.43 3.07 -5.45
N PHE A 70 -1.48 2.52 -4.68
CA PHE A 70 -1.26 2.92 -3.29
C PHE A 70 -0.66 4.33 -3.17
N ALA A 71 0.22 4.74 -4.09
CA ALA A 71 0.82 6.07 -4.06
C ALA A 71 -0.25 7.18 -4.18
N GLU A 72 -1.24 7.01 -5.07
CA GLU A 72 -2.38 7.93 -5.17
C GLU A 72 -3.21 8.00 -3.88
N PHE A 73 -3.27 6.89 -3.15
CA PHE A 73 -3.98 6.80 -1.87
C PHE A 73 -3.22 7.43 -0.71
N THR A 74 -1.89 7.44 -0.79
CA THR A 74 -0.99 7.85 0.28
C THR A 74 -1.16 9.33 0.64
N ASP A 75 -1.47 10.19 -0.34
CA ASP A 75 -1.71 11.61 -0.10
C ASP A 75 -2.91 11.88 0.81
N GLY A 76 -3.97 11.06 0.70
CA GLY A 76 -5.14 11.13 1.57
C GLY A 76 -4.79 10.76 3.01
N ILE A 77 -4.07 9.65 3.19
CA ILE A 77 -3.58 9.19 4.49
C ILE A 77 -2.69 10.26 5.14
N ARG A 78 -1.73 10.80 4.38
CA ARG A 78 -0.80 11.82 4.88
C ARG A 78 -1.54 13.06 5.38
N ARG A 79 -2.48 13.59 4.60
CA ARG A 79 -3.31 14.72 5.05
C ARG A 79 -4.05 14.43 6.36
N CYS A 80 -4.64 13.25 6.49
CA CYS A 80 -5.32 12.87 7.74
C CYS A 80 -4.37 12.80 8.95
N LEU A 81 -3.11 12.40 8.75
CA LEU A 81 -2.09 12.34 9.79
C LEU A 81 -1.60 13.74 10.19
N ASP A 82 -1.40 14.62 9.20
CA ASP A 82 -0.81 15.94 9.37
C ASP A 82 -1.81 16.99 9.89
N ASP A 83 -3.09 16.90 9.50
CA ASP A 83 -4.13 17.87 9.86
C ASP A 83 -4.74 17.63 11.26
N ALA A 84 -4.39 16.53 11.92
CA ALA A 84 -4.99 16.12 13.18
C ALA A 84 -4.25 16.67 14.40
N ASP A 85 -5.02 17.00 15.45
CA ASP A 85 -4.48 17.44 16.74
C ASP A 85 -3.94 16.26 17.56
N GLY A 86 -2.74 15.79 17.18
CA GLY A 86 -1.97 14.76 17.86
C GLY A 86 -2.03 13.37 17.22
N VAL A 87 -1.07 12.53 17.60
CA VAL A 87 -0.79 11.24 16.96
C VAL A 87 -2.01 10.30 16.94
N LEU A 88 -2.70 10.13 18.07
CA LEU A 88 -3.86 9.23 18.12
C LEU A 88 -5.03 9.75 17.27
N ALA A 89 -5.24 11.06 17.22
CA ALA A 89 -6.26 11.66 16.35
C ALA A 89 -5.90 11.45 14.87
N GLY A 90 -4.63 11.59 14.51
CA GLY A 90 -4.12 11.32 13.16
C GLY A 90 -4.28 9.86 12.77
N VAL A 91 -3.86 8.93 13.64
CA VAL A 91 -4.03 7.48 13.43
C VAL A 91 -5.51 7.11 13.27
N HIS A 92 -6.39 7.69 14.08
CA HIS A 92 -7.83 7.49 13.97
C HIS A 92 -8.34 7.96 12.60
N ALA A 93 -8.04 9.21 12.22
CA ALA A 93 -8.49 9.82 10.97
C ALA A 93 -7.97 9.04 9.75
N ALA A 94 -6.68 8.68 9.76
CA ALA A 94 -6.03 7.90 8.70
C ALA A 94 -6.61 6.49 8.56
N THR A 95 -6.89 5.80 9.68
CA THR A 95 -7.50 4.46 9.67
C THR A 95 -8.91 4.52 9.10
N ARG A 96 -9.73 5.47 9.57
CA ARG A 96 -11.09 5.66 9.08
C ARG A 96 -11.08 6.00 7.58
N HIS A 97 -10.25 6.95 7.17
CA HIS A 97 -10.06 7.32 5.76
C HIS A 97 -9.69 6.09 4.92
N THR A 98 -8.74 5.28 5.41
CA THR A 98 -8.27 4.06 4.75
C THR A 98 -9.43 3.12 4.45
N ILE A 99 -10.25 2.81 5.46
CA ILE A 99 -11.36 1.87 5.34
C ILE A 99 -12.48 2.42 4.45
N GLU A 100 -12.85 3.69 4.62
CA GLU A 100 -13.94 4.32 3.86
C GLU A 100 -13.59 4.51 2.37
N HIS A 101 -12.33 4.82 2.06
CA HIS A 101 -11.91 5.16 0.71
C HIS A 101 -11.31 3.98 -0.05
N ALA A 102 -10.96 2.89 0.63
CA ALA A 102 -10.53 1.66 -0.02
C ALA A 102 -11.55 1.15 -1.05
N GLY A 103 -12.85 1.19 -0.75
CA GLY A 103 -13.90 0.78 -1.69
C GLY A 103 -14.04 1.67 -2.93
N ARG A 104 -13.44 2.87 -2.95
CA ARG A 104 -13.40 3.76 -4.12
C ARG A 104 -12.27 3.38 -5.08
N ASN A 105 -11.31 2.62 -4.61
CA ASN A 105 -10.22 2.13 -5.42
C ASN A 105 -10.68 0.89 -6.19
N PRO A 106 -10.75 0.92 -7.53
CA PRO A 106 -11.34 -0.18 -8.30
C PRO A 106 -10.61 -1.51 -8.10
N LEU A 107 -9.29 -1.49 -7.83
CA LEU A 107 -8.54 -2.71 -7.54
C LEU A 107 -8.85 -3.25 -6.15
N VAL A 108 -8.92 -2.38 -5.14
CA VAL A 108 -9.28 -2.83 -3.79
C VAL A 108 -10.74 -3.30 -3.76
N ALA A 109 -11.66 -2.60 -4.43
CA ALA A 109 -13.05 -3.02 -4.58
C ALA A 109 -13.20 -4.36 -5.32
N ALA A 110 -12.40 -4.60 -6.37
CA ALA A 110 -12.37 -5.89 -7.07
C ALA A 110 -11.87 -7.04 -6.19
N ILE A 111 -11.05 -6.70 -5.19
CA ILE A 111 -10.49 -7.64 -4.24
C ILE A 111 -11.42 -7.88 -3.03
N THR A 112 -12.14 -6.86 -2.56
CA THR A 112 -13.01 -6.90 -1.37
C THR A 112 -14.50 -7.14 -1.69
N GLY A 113 -14.89 -7.22 -2.97
CA GLY A 113 -16.28 -7.30 -3.45
C GLY A 113 -16.80 -8.70 -3.84
N ALA A 114 -18.05 -8.77 -4.34
CA ALA A 114 -18.85 -9.97 -4.54
C ALA A 114 -18.71 -10.72 -5.89
N GLN A 115 -17.81 -10.27 -6.78
CA GLN A 115 -17.35 -11.08 -7.91
C GLN A 115 -15.91 -11.50 -7.59
N PRO A 116 -15.65 -12.78 -7.30
CA PRO A 116 -14.32 -13.18 -6.90
C PRO A 116 -13.42 -13.14 -8.13
N ALA A 117 -12.60 -12.10 -8.22
CA ALA A 117 -11.26 -12.30 -8.72
C ALA A 117 -10.46 -13.05 -7.64
N GLU A 118 -10.82 -14.32 -7.38
CA GLU A 118 -10.10 -15.21 -6.46
C GLU A 118 -8.59 -15.23 -6.76
N ASP A 119 -8.25 -14.98 -8.02
CA ASP A 119 -6.88 -14.87 -8.52
C ASP A 119 -6.16 -13.55 -8.17
N LEU A 120 -6.85 -12.56 -7.62
CA LEU A 120 -6.29 -11.32 -7.07
C LEU A 120 -6.08 -11.37 -5.55
N LEU A 121 -6.66 -12.35 -4.83
CA LEU A 121 -6.41 -12.56 -3.39
C LEU A 121 -4.93 -12.63 -3.00
N PRO A 122 -4.00 -13.17 -3.83
CA PRO A 122 -2.58 -13.08 -3.55
C PRO A 122 -2.08 -11.65 -3.31
N LEU A 123 -2.70 -10.62 -3.90
CA LEU A 123 -2.31 -9.21 -3.70
C LEU A 123 -2.66 -8.65 -2.31
N LEU A 124 -3.61 -9.26 -1.59
CA LEU A 124 -3.86 -8.91 -0.19
C LEU A 124 -3.00 -9.69 0.80
N THR A 125 -2.38 -10.78 0.34
CA THR A 125 -1.69 -11.72 1.20
C THR A 125 -0.21 -11.74 0.86
N THR A 126 0.22 -12.69 0.03
CA THR A 126 1.63 -12.99 -0.24
C THR A 126 2.31 -11.98 -1.16
N ARG A 127 1.57 -11.36 -2.09
CA ARG A 127 2.08 -10.38 -3.07
C ARG A 127 1.83 -8.93 -2.65
N GLY A 128 1.09 -8.69 -1.56
CA GLY A 128 0.83 -7.36 -1.00
C GLY A 128 1.97 -6.79 -0.16
N GLN A 129 3.02 -7.59 0.09
CA GLN A 129 4.15 -7.20 0.93
C GLN A 129 4.78 -5.84 0.56
N PRO A 130 4.99 -5.48 -0.72
CA PRO A 130 5.51 -4.16 -1.07
C PRO A 130 4.59 -3.00 -0.64
N VAL A 131 3.27 -3.17 -0.77
CA VAL A 131 2.28 -2.16 -0.37
C VAL A 131 2.25 -2.01 1.14
N LEU A 132 2.23 -3.12 1.88
CA LEU A 132 2.34 -3.13 3.33
C LEU A 132 3.64 -2.49 3.82
N GLY A 133 4.75 -2.76 3.13
CA GLY A 133 6.04 -2.13 3.38
C GLY A 133 5.96 -0.60 3.23
N ALA A 134 5.47 -0.11 2.10
CA ALA A 134 5.33 1.32 1.83
C ALA A 134 4.40 2.02 2.84
N ALA A 135 3.28 1.40 3.21
CA ALA A 135 2.39 1.93 4.24
C ALA A 135 3.05 1.98 5.63
N THR A 136 3.87 0.97 5.95
CA THR A 136 4.63 0.93 7.20
C THR A 136 5.71 2.01 7.21
N ASP A 137 6.44 2.20 6.10
CA ASP A 137 7.48 3.24 5.98
C ASP A 137 6.89 4.65 6.14
N LEU A 138 5.71 4.89 5.57
CA LEU A 138 4.94 6.13 5.74
C LEU A 138 4.62 6.38 7.22
N ALA A 139 3.98 5.39 7.85
CA ALA A 139 3.57 5.45 9.25
C ALA A 139 4.75 5.63 10.21
N GLU A 140 5.83 4.89 9.98
CA GLU A 140 7.04 4.96 10.78
C GLU A 140 7.73 6.32 10.66
N SER A 141 7.76 6.91 9.46
CA SER A 141 8.29 8.25 9.25
C SER A 141 7.49 9.29 10.02
N TYR A 142 6.16 9.21 9.97
CA TYR A 142 5.27 10.07 10.75
C TYR A 142 5.48 9.91 12.27
N LEU A 143 5.54 8.68 12.77
CA LEU A 143 5.75 8.42 14.19
C LEU A 143 7.09 8.94 14.70
N ARG A 144 8.17 8.81 13.92
CA ARG A 144 9.48 9.38 14.28
C ARG A 144 9.45 10.90 14.40
N GLU A 145 8.71 11.55 13.51
CA GLU A 145 8.59 13.01 13.50
C GLU A 145 7.77 13.51 14.70
N GLN A 146 6.64 12.85 14.99
CA GLN A 146 5.72 13.27 16.04
C GLN A 146 6.14 12.79 17.44
N LEU A 147 6.83 11.65 17.54
CA LEU A 147 7.27 11.04 18.80
C LEU A 147 8.76 10.67 18.72
N PRO A 148 9.68 11.65 18.84
CA PRO A 148 11.12 11.40 18.72
C PRO A 148 11.68 10.41 19.75
N ASP A 149 11.04 10.33 20.92
CA ASP A 149 11.45 9.45 22.03
C ASP A 149 10.80 8.06 21.99
N LEU A 150 10.00 7.75 20.96
CA LEU A 150 9.36 6.45 20.82
C LEU A 150 10.42 5.35 20.61
N ALA A 151 10.41 4.34 21.48
CA ALA A 151 11.45 3.32 21.52
C ALA A 151 11.56 2.47 20.24
N ASP A 152 10.42 2.11 19.63
CA ASP A 152 10.37 1.29 18.41
C ASP A 152 9.24 1.76 17.48
N PRO A 153 9.44 2.85 16.72
CA PRO A 153 8.43 3.38 15.81
C PRO A 153 8.07 2.40 14.69
N ARG A 154 9.01 1.52 14.30
CA ARG A 154 8.77 0.50 13.26
C ARG A 154 7.72 -0.50 13.73
N PHE A 155 7.88 -1.00 14.95
CA PHE A 155 6.96 -1.97 15.51
C PHE A 155 5.54 -1.41 15.64
N VAL A 156 5.41 -0.17 16.12
CA VAL A 156 4.10 0.49 16.25
C VAL A 156 3.46 0.71 14.88
N ALA A 157 4.23 1.23 13.91
CA ALA A 157 3.77 1.41 12.53
C ALA A 157 3.31 0.08 11.89
N GLU A 158 4.12 -0.96 11.99
CA GLU A 158 3.82 -2.27 11.42
C GLU A 158 2.57 -2.90 12.06
N THR A 159 2.40 -2.72 13.37
CA THR A 159 1.23 -3.19 14.12
C THR A 159 -0.04 -2.47 13.69
N MET A 160 -0.04 -1.13 13.65
CA MET A 160 -1.22 -0.36 13.30
C MET A 160 -1.63 -0.54 11.83
N VAL A 161 -0.66 -0.66 10.91
CA VAL A 161 -0.92 -0.93 9.48
C VAL A 161 -1.55 -2.31 9.29
N ARG A 162 -1.08 -3.35 10.00
CA ARG A 162 -1.70 -4.68 9.92
C ARG A 162 -3.10 -4.73 10.51
N LEU A 163 -3.34 -4.02 11.62
CA LEU A 163 -4.69 -3.91 12.18
C LEU A 163 -5.64 -3.17 11.22
N ALA A 164 -5.20 -2.06 10.63
CA ALA A 164 -5.98 -1.33 9.63
C ALA A 164 -6.29 -2.20 8.40
N LEU A 165 -5.30 -2.94 7.87
CA LEU A 165 -5.52 -3.89 6.77
C LEU A 165 -6.50 -5.00 7.19
N SER A 166 -6.38 -5.55 8.39
CA SER A 166 -7.29 -6.59 8.88
C SER A 166 -8.72 -6.08 8.96
N HIS A 167 -8.93 -4.87 9.48
CA HIS A 167 -10.25 -4.26 9.57
C HIS A 167 -10.83 -3.88 8.20
N LEU A 168 -9.96 -3.56 7.24
CA LEU A 168 -10.34 -3.31 5.86
C LEU A 168 -10.82 -4.60 5.16
N VAL A 169 -10.05 -5.68 5.28
CA VAL A 169 -10.30 -6.94 4.56
C VAL A 169 -11.40 -7.77 5.21
N LEU A 170 -11.50 -7.75 6.54
CA LEU A 170 -12.52 -8.47 7.30
C LEU A 170 -13.27 -7.52 8.26
N PRO A 171 -14.21 -6.72 7.73
CA PRO A 171 -14.95 -5.76 8.53
C PRO A 171 -15.86 -6.46 9.55
N THR A 172 -15.73 -6.08 10.82
CA THR A 172 -16.59 -6.55 11.92
C THR A 172 -17.43 -5.43 12.54
N GLY A 173 -17.30 -4.21 12.01
CA GLY A 173 -17.98 -3.00 12.45
C GLY A 173 -17.73 -1.87 11.47
N SER A 174 -18.12 -0.67 11.87
CA SER A 174 -17.89 0.56 11.11
C SER A 174 -16.40 0.94 11.04
N ALA A 175 -16.05 1.80 10.08
CA ALA A 175 -14.70 2.36 9.96
C ALA A 175 -14.26 3.13 11.21
N THR A 176 -15.20 3.81 11.89
CA THR A 176 -14.95 4.48 13.17
C THR A 176 -14.62 3.49 14.27
N GLU A 177 -15.42 2.42 14.45
CA GLU A 177 -15.14 1.41 15.48
C GLU A 177 -13.81 0.67 15.23
N ALA A 178 -13.42 0.47 13.97
CA ALA A 178 -12.11 -0.04 13.62
C ALA A 178 -11.00 0.94 14.00
N ALA A 179 -11.16 2.23 13.70
CA ALA A 179 -10.21 3.27 14.05
C ALA A 179 -10.04 3.42 15.57
N ASP A 180 -11.14 3.33 16.34
CA ASP A 180 -11.11 3.31 17.81
C ASP A 180 -10.28 2.14 18.35
N ARG A 181 -10.46 0.93 17.80
CA ARG A 181 -9.69 -0.26 18.18
C ARG A 181 -8.21 -0.13 17.86
N VAL A 182 -7.87 0.40 16.68
CA VAL A 182 -6.48 0.67 16.30
C VAL A 182 -5.86 1.68 17.27
N CYS A 183 -6.56 2.77 17.60
CA CYS A 183 -6.07 3.79 18.53
C CYS A 183 -5.89 3.25 19.94
N ALA A 184 -6.78 2.38 20.43
CA ALA A 184 -6.62 1.77 21.74
C ALA A 184 -5.31 0.95 21.84
N VAL A 185 -4.99 0.17 20.80
CA VAL A 185 -3.73 -0.60 20.76
C VAL A 185 -2.53 0.32 20.61
N VAL A 186 -2.58 1.30 19.71
CA VAL A 186 -1.46 2.24 19.48
C VAL A 186 -1.18 3.10 20.72
N GLY A 187 -2.22 3.60 21.39
CA GLY A 187 -2.08 4.36 22.64
C GLY A 187 -1.37 3.54 23.72
N ALA A 188 -1.77 2.28 23.92
CA ALA A 188 -1.12 1.39 24.87
C ALA A 188 0.37 1.14 24.52
N LEU A 189 0.71 1.01 23.23
CA LEU A 189 2.09 0.83 22.78
C LEU A 189 2.96 2.08 22.93
N ILE A 190 2.36 3.27 22.82
CA ILE A 190 3.06 4.55 23.04
C ILE A 190 3.29 4.77 24.54
N GLU A 191 2.30 4.49 25.39
CA GLU A 191 2.37 4.71 26.85
C GLU A 191 3.21 3.66 27.58
N SER A 192 3.19 2.41 27.12
CA SER A 192 4.01 1.32 27.63
C SER A 192 4.84 0.74 26.49
N PRO A 193 6.03 1.29 26.21
CA PRO A 193 6.88 0.82 25.12
C PRO A 193 7.36 -0.60 25.41
N ILE A 194 6.63 -1.57 24.87
CA ILE A 194 7.06 -2.96 24.80
C ILE A 194 8.20 -2.99 23.79
N LYS A 195 9.41 -3.35 24.22
CA LYS A 195 10.49 -3.65 23.28
C LYS A 195 10.04 -4.82 22.41
N SER A 196 10.11 -4.67 21.09
CA SER A 196 9.92 -5.78 20.16
C SER A 196 10.70 -7.01 20.65
N PRO A 197 10.10 -8.21 20.63
CA PRO A 197 10.89 -9.43 20.84
C PRO A 197 11.97 -9.44 19.75
N THR A 198 13.23 -9.31 20.17
CA THR A 198 14.40 -9.33 19.28
C THR A 198 14.28 -10.50 18.32
N LYS A 199 14.39 -10.24 17.00
CA LYS A 199 14.49 -11.32 15.99
C LYS A 199 15.57 -12.31 16.46
N PRO A 200 15.30 -13.63 16.49
CA PRO A 200 16.40 -14.57 16.61
C PRO A 200 17.33 -14.29 15.42
N VAL A 201 18.60 -14.02 15.70
CA VAL A 201 19.65 -13.99 14.69
C VAL A 201 19.57 -15.35 14.00
N ALA A 202 19.26 -15.36 12.71
CA ALA A 202 19.39 -16.58 11.93
C ALA A 202 20.86 -16.99 12.00
N GLU A 203 21.13 -18.03 12.80
CA GLU A 203 22.38 -18.76 12.77
C GLU A 203 22.65 -19.12 11.31
N GLU A 204 23.79 -18.65 10.80
CA GLU A 204 24.36 -19.07 9.53
C GLU A 204 24.52 -20.60 9.56
N ALA A 205 23.59 -21.32 8.93
CA ALA A 205 23.81 -22.71 8.58
C ALA A 205 24.75 -22.72 7.36
N THR A 206 25.98 -23.11 7.68
CA THR A 206 27.12 -23.42 6.81
C THR A 206 26.79 -24.40 5.69
#